data_AF-S4NIQ8-F1
#
_entry.id   AF-S4NIQ8-F1
#
_cell.length_a   1.000
_cell.length_b   1.000
_cell.length_c   1.000
_cell.angle_alpha   90.00
_cell.angle_beta   90.00
_cell.angle_gamma   90.00
#
_symmetry.space_group_name_H-M   'P 1'
#
loop_
_entity.id
_entity.type
_entity.pdbx_description
1 polymer ?
#
loop_
_entity_poly.entity_id
_entity_poly.type
_entity_poly.pdbx_seq_one_letter_code
_entity_poly.pdbx_strand_id
1 'polypeptide(L)' 'MTLKELQELFEAQDDDANLDKTCEILDNHYQRVLEQLALLEKNERHIKRKVRFYHDIKTAKENHSKMPNWEDYRDREF' A
#
# COMPACT_ATOMS: atom_id res chain seq x y z
N MET A 1 4.78 1.72 13.93
CA MET A 1 4.58 0.91 15.15
C MET A 1 3.32 1.36 15.87
N THR A 2 2.64 0.44 16.54
CA THR A 2 1.55 0.72 17.47
C THR A 2 2.08 1.15 18.83
N LEU A 3 1.25 1.77 19.66
CA LEU A 3 1.59 2.12 21.05
C LEU A 3 2.08 0.91 21.86
N LYS A 4 1.51 -0.27 21.60
CA LYS A 4 1.90 -1.52 22.27
C LYS A 4 3.28 -2.01 21.83
N GLU A 5 3.57 -1.99 20.52
CA GLU A 5 4.91 -2.34 20.01
C GLU A 5 6.00 -1.40 20.54
N LEU A 6 5.67 -0.11 20.71
CA LEU A 6 6.58 0.87 21.30
C LEU A 6 6.82 0.61 22.79
N GLN A 7 5.79 0.24 23.56
CA GLN A 7 5.95 -0.16 24.96
C GLN A 7 6.85 -1.40 25.09
N GLU A 8 6.60 -2.44 24.29
CA GLU A 8 7.40 -3.68 24.28
C GLU A 8 8.86 -3.40 23.87
N LEU A 9 9.10 -2.45 22.97
CA LEU A 9 10.43 -2.02 22.56
C LEU A 9 11.19 -1.33 23.71
N PHE A 10 10.55 -0.37 24.38
CA PHE A 10 11.18 0.36 25.48
C PHE A 10 11.47 -0.55 26.68
N GLU A 11 10.54 -1.44 27.02
CA GLU A 11 10.76 -2.45 28.06
C GLU A 11 11.92 -3.40 27.74
N ALA A 12 12.14 -3.72 26.45
CA ALA A 12 13.27 -4.56 26.03
C ALA A 12 14.61 -3.80 26.00
N GLN A 13 14.60 -2.48 25.90
CA GLN A 13 15.80 -1.63 25.85
C GLN A 13 16.35 -1.29 27.24
N ASP A 14 15.50 -1.26 28.27
CA ASP A 14 15.91 -0.98 29.66
C ASP A 14 16.72 -2.14 30.28
N ASP A 15 16.73 -3.31 29.64
CA ASP A 15 17.51 -4.48 30.02
C ASP A 15 18.57 -4.74 28.93
N ASP A 16 19.83 -4.35 29.17
CA ASP A 16 20.98 -4.54 28.25
C ASP A 16 21.15 -6.00 27.77
N ALA A 17 20.52 -6.96 28.44
CA ALA A 17 20.51 -8.38 28.11
C ALA A 17 19.51 -8.80 27.00
N ASN A 18 18.66 -7.90 26.49
CA ASN A 18 17.54 -8.25 25.59
C ASN A 18 17.68 -7.74 24.14
N LEU A 19 18.92 -7.56 23.66
CA LEU A 19 19.18 -7.11 22.28
C LEU A 19 18.46 -7.97 21.22
N ASP A 20 18.43 -9.29 21.41
CA ASP A 20 17.75 -10.21 20.48
C ASP A 20 16.25 -9.91 20.38
N LYS A 21 15.60 -9.63 21.52
CA LYS A 21 14.18 -9.28 21.57
C LYS A 21 13.91 -7.92 20.90
N THR A 22 14.80 -6.95 21.09
CA THR A 22 14.74 -5.67 20.37
C THR A 22 14.85 -5.86 18.86
N CYS A 23 15.80 -6.67 18.39
CA CYS A 23 15.94 -7.01 16.98
C CYS A 23 14.68 -7.68 16.42
N GLU A 24 14.11 -8.66 17.13
CA GLU A 24 12.88 -9.34 16.71
C GLU A 24 11.68 -8.38 16.58
N ILE A 25 11.49 -7.46 17.52
CA ILE A 25 10.40 -6.47 17.47
C ILE A 25 10.55 -5.59 16.23
N LEU A 26 11.76 -5.11 15.95
CA LEU A 26 12.05 -4.24 14.81
C LEU A 26 11.90 -4.98 13.48
N ASP A 27 12.41 -6.20 13.36
CA ASP A 27 12.30 -7.02 12.15
C ASP A 27 10.84 -7.36 11.83
N ASN A 28 10.07 -7.77 12.84
CA ASN A 28 8.65 -8.03 12.69
C ASN A 28 7.88 -6.78 12.25
N HIS A 29 8.21 -5.61 12.83
CA HIS A 29 7.59 -4.37 12.43
C HIS A 29 7.95 -4.00 10.98
N TYR A 30 9.22 -4.16 10.61
CA TYR A 30 9.70 -3.90 9.26
C TYR A 30 8.97 -4.75 8.22
N GLN A 31 8.80 -6.06 8.46
CA GLN A 31 8.04 -6.95 7.58
C GLN A 31 6.58 -6.49 7.41
N ARG A 32 5.90 -6.11 8.50
CA ARG A 32 4.53 -5.56 8.43
C ARG A 32 4.45 -4.30 7.58
N VAL A 33 5.44 -3.41 7.70
CA VAL A 33 5.52 -2.19 6.88
C VAL A 33 5.69 -2.53 5.40
N LEU A 34 6.55 -3.50 5.07
CA LEU A 34 6.72 -3.95 3.69
C LEU A 34 5.43 -4.53 3.10
N GLU A 35 4.71 -5.37 3.85
CA GLU A 35 3.43 -5.92 3.42
C GLU A 35 2.38 -4.81 3.16
N GLN A 36 2.30 -3.83 4.06
CA GLN A 36 1.41 -2.69 3.91
C GLN A 36 1.78 -1.83 2.71
N LEU A 37 3.08 -1.62 2.46
CA LEU A 37 3.56 -0.87 1.31
C LEU A 37 3.20 -1.58 0.00
N ALA A 38 3.43 -2.89 -0.09
CA ALA A 38 3.05 -3.68 -1.25
C ALA A 38 1.54 -3.64 -1.53
N LEU A 39 0.71 -3.67 -0.47
CA LEU A 39 -0.74 -3.53 -0.59
C LEU A 39 -1.13 -2.13 -1.07
N LEU A 40 -0.53 -1.08 -0.51
CA LEU A 40 -0.77 0.30 -0.91
C LEU A 40 -0.39 0.55 -2.36
N GLU A 41 0.76 0.04 -2.81
CA GLU A 41 1.16 0.12 -4.22
C GLU A 41 0.19 -0.60 -5.15
N LYS A 42 -0.29 -1.78 -4.76
CA LYS A 42 -1.31 -2.51 -5.54
C LYS A 42 -2.61 -1.71 -5.63
N ASN A 43 -3.04 -1.11 -4.52
CA ASN A 43 -4.23 -0.27 -4.47
C ASN A 43 -4.05 1.01 -5.30
N GLU A 44 -2.87 1.63 -5.24
CA GLU A 44 -2.51 2.82 -6.01
C GLU A 44 -2.60 2.55 -7.52
N ARG A 45 -2.01 1.45 -8.00
CA ARG A 45 -2.15 1.01 -9.40
C ARG A 45 -3.60 0.78 -9.79
N HIS A 46 -4.39 0.15 -8.93
CA HIS A 46 -5.80 -0.11 -9.20
C HIS A 46 -6.62 1.19 -9.29
N ILE A 47 -6.39 2.14 -8.39
CA ILE A 47 -7.06 3.45 -8.40
C ILE A 47 -6.66 4.25 -9.63
N LYS A 48 -5.37 4.29 -10.00
CA LYS A 48 -4.90 4.96 -11.23
C LYS A 48 -5.62 4.46 -12.48
N ARG A 49 -5.78 3.14 -12.61
CA ARG A 49 -6.54 2.52 -13.72
C ARG A 49 -7.99 3.01 -13.75
N LYS A 50 -8.67 3.03 -12.59
CA LYS A 50 -10.05 3.55 -12.47
C LYS A 50 -10.14 5.03 -12.84
N VAL A 51 -9.24 5.87 -12.31
CA VAL A 51 -9.23 7.30 -12.58
C VAL A 51 -9.14 7.57 -14.09
N ARG A 52 -8.22 6.90 -14.80
CA ARG A 52 -8.09 7.02 -16.26
C ARG A 52 -9.35 6.56 -16.98
N PHE A 53 -9.85 5.37 -16.66
CA PHE A 53 -11.06 4.83 -17.26
C PHE A 53 -12.26 5.77 -17.13
N TYR A 54 -12.49 6.35 -15.95
CA TYR A 54 -13.60 7.28 -15.74
C TYR A 54 -13.39 8.64 -16.40
N HIS A 55 -12.14 9.12 -16.51
CA HIS A 55 -11.83 10.29 -17.33
C HIS A 55 -12.14 10.02 -18.81
N ASP A 56 -11.76 8.87 -19.33
CA ASP A 56 -12.03 8.51 -20.73
C ASP A 56 -13.53 8.31 -20.99
N ILE A 57 -14.29 7.80 -20.00
CA ILE A 57 -15.76 7.82 -20.06
C ILE A 57 -16.29 9.24 -20.18
N LYS A 58 -15.79 10.16 -19.34
CA LYS A 58 -16.24 11.55 -19.35
C LYS A 58 -15.98 12.19 -20.72
N THR A 59 -14.77 12.04 -21.24
CA THR A 59 -14.39 12.55 -22.57
C THR A 59 -15.20 11.91 -23.70
N ALA A 60 -15.47 10.60 -23.63
CA ALA A 60 -16.29 9.92 -24.62
C ALA A 60 -17.74 10.44 -24.63
N LYS A 61 -18.31 10.74 -23.46
CA LYS A 61 -19.64 11.34 -23.34
C LYS A 61 -19.69 12.75 -23.90
N GLU A 62 -18.69 13.58 -23.61
CA GLU A 62 -18.59 14.95 -24.14
C GLU A 62 -18.46 14.96 -25.67
N ASN A 63 -17.66 14.06 -26.23
CA ASN A 63 -17.37 13.99 -27.66
C ASN A 63 -18.30 13.04 -28.44
N HIS A 64 -19.38 12.54 -27.84
CA HIS A 64 -20.30 11.54 -28.43
C HIS A 64 -19.56 10.36 -29.10
N SER A 65 -18.46 9.95 -28.50
CA SER A 65 -17.53 8.95 -29.02
C SER A 65 -17.76 7.57 -28.41
N LYS A 66 -17.07 6.54 -28.91
CA LYS A 66 -17.17 5.18 -28.39
C LYS A 66 -16.75 5.11 -26.92
N MET A 67 -17.57 4.44 -26.11
CA MET A 67 -17.33 4.29 -24.68
C MET A 67 -16.14 3.34 -24.43
N PRO A 68 -15.18 3.69 -23.56
CA PRO A 68 -14.04 2.83 -23.26
C PRO A 68 -14.50 1.55 -22.57
N ASN A 69 -13.77 0.44 -22.79
CA ASN A 69 -13.99 -0.83 -22.12
C ASN A 69 -13.01 -0.99 -20.95
N TRP A 70 -13.49 -1.45 -19.80
CA TRP A 70 -12.66 -1.64 -18.61
C TRP A 70 -11.53 -2.66 -18.82
N GLU A 71 -11.76 -3.70 -19.63
CA GLU A 71 -10.75 -4.72 -19.91
C GLU A 71 -9.48 -4.10 -20.55
N ASP A 72 -9.60 -2.98 -21.27
CA ASP A 72 -8.45 -2.29 -21.89
C ASP A 72 -7.55 -1.58 -20.85
N TYR A 73 -8.03 -1.41 -19.61
CA TYR A 73 -7.34 -0.74 -18.50
C TYR A 73 -6.92 -1.71 -17.40
N ARG A 74 -7.47 -2.92 -17.40
CA ARG A 74 -7.29 -3.92 -16.34
C ARG A 74 -5.82 -4.34 -16.20
N ASP A 75 -5.12 -4.52 -17.31
CA ASP A 75 -3.74 -5.02 -17.36
C ASP A 75 -2.72 -3.98 -17.80
N ARG A 76 -3.13 -2.72 -18.00
CA ARG A 76 -2.18 -1.64 -18.33
C ARG A 76 -1.32 -1.26 -17.13
N GLU A 77 -0.02 -1.20 -17.35
CA GLU A 77 0.92 -0.51 -16.49
C GLU A 77 0.99 0.97 -16.91
N PHE A 78 0.98 1.88 -15.93
CA PHE A 78 0.88 3.32 -16.11
C PHE A 78 1.89 4.06 -15.25
#